data_AF-A0A5M6CZK2-F1
#
_entry.id   AF-A0A5M6CZK2-F1
#
_cell.length_a   1.000
_cell.length_b   1.000
_cell.length_c   1.000
_cell.angle_alpha   90.00
_cell.angle_beta   90.00
_cell.angle_gamma   90.00
#
_symmetry.space_group_name_H-M   'P 1'
#
loop_
_entity.id
_entity.type
_entity.pdbx_description
1 polymer ?
#
loop_
_entity_poly.entity_id
_entity_poly.type
_entity_poly.pdbx_seq_one_letter_code
_entity_poly.pdbx_strand_id
1 'polypeptide(L)'
;MALQTPDPRLSENRYQLIDFGDGRKLESFDGRLIDRPSPAADGIVKARPSLWRRAESVFDAPTKRWHHRTRWADDSRINCGGFWMPVAATPFGHVGVFPEQAPNWDWLRDTSLAGTSPTRGEPAWGLNLFGYTGASTMAMAISGLAVSHVDAAKPNVTATRLAATINRLQNHPIRYLVDDAAKFAAREVRRGRRYDTIVLDPPAYGHSPKGKAWRLQRDLWPLLDDCVSLLSPDRYRLLVTGHSAEIGPDDVLNYLLARLPGAAGRNVRSSDFHLESGRLVLTDLNERHLDAGFYVRCRRTADND
;
A
#
# COMPACT_ATOMS: atom_id res chain seq x y z
N MET A 1 3.64 -26.27 39.19
CA MET A 1 2.52 -25.32 38.99
C MET A 1 2.66 -24.75 37.59
N ALA A 2 1.90 -25.29 36.64
CA ALA A 2 2.00 -24.92 35.23
C ALA A 2 1.43 -23.51 35.04
N LEU A 3 2.27 -22.57 34.65
CA LEU A 3 1.82 -21.31 34.06
C LEU A 3 1.46 -21.63 32.62
N GLN A 4 0.17 -21.57 32.30
CA GLN A 4 -0.31 -21.58 30.91
C GLN A 4 0.37 -20.43 30.17
N THR A 5 1.19 -20.76 29.17
CA THR A 5 1.76 -19.81 28.23
C THR A 5 0.64 -19.24 27.35
N PRO A 6 0.58 -17.91 27.14
CA PRO A 6 -0.34 -17.32 26.17
C PRO A 6 0.04 -17.76 24.74
N ASP A 7 -0.96 -17.94 23.86
CA ASP A 7 -0.75 -18.29 22.45
C ASP A 7 0.13 -17.22 21.77
N PRO A 8 1.33 -17.57 21.26
CA PRO A 8 2.28 -16.61 20.67
C PRO A 8 1.79 -15.97 19.36
N ARG A 9 0.63 -16.39 18.81
CA ARG A 9 0.01 -15.75 17.64
C ARG A 9 -0.81 -14.50 17.98
N LEU A 10 -1.01 -14.22 19.26
CA LEU A 10 -1.64 -12.99 19.76
C LEU A 10 -0.55 -12.02 20.23
N SER A 11 0.38 -11.64 19.36
CA SER A 11 1.29 -10.53 19.66
C SER A 11 0.48 -9.22 19.68
N GLU A 12 0.57 -8.48 20.79
CA GLU A 12 -0.18 -7.25 21.02
C GLU A 12 -0.15 -6.29 19.81
N ASN A 13 -1.32 -5.73 19.48
CA ASN A 13 -1.52 -4.68 18.50
C ASN A 13 -1.33 -5.03 17.01
N ARG A 14 -1.51 -6.30 16.61
CA ARG A 14 -1.54 -6.69 15.18
C ARG A 14 -2.96 -6.74 14.61
N TYR A 15 -3.02 -6.74 13.28
CA TYR A 15 -4.24 -7.03 12.52
C TYR A 15 -4.48 -8.54 12.39
N GLN A 16 -5.75 -8.96 12.38
CA GLN A 16 -6.17 -10.32 12.01
C GLN A 16 -7.52 -10.27 11.28
N LEU A 17 -7.65 -10.98 10.16
CA LEU A 17 -8.97 -11.28 9.58
C LEU A 17 -9.62 -12.38 10.42
N ILE A 18 -10.82 -12.14 10.94
CA ILE A 18 -11.50 -13.09 11.84
C ILE A 18 -12.42 -14.03 11.06
N ASP A 19 -13.25 -13.45 10.19
CA ASP A 19 -14.21 -14.17 9.35
C ASP A 19 -14.60 -13.25 8.18
N PHE A 20 -15.15 -13.82 7.11
CA PHE A 20 -15.73 -13.08 6.00
C PHE A 20 -16.88 -13.86 5.36
N GLY A 21 -17.80 -13.14 4.74
CA GLY A 21 -18.97 -13.69 4.07
C GLY A 21 -20.11 -12.69 4.00
N ASP A 22 -21.11 -13.00 3.18
CA ASP A 22 -22.28 -12.17 2.87
C ASP A 22 -21.90 -10.72 2.47
N GLY A 23 -20.83 -10.56 1.67
CA GLY A 23 -20.36 -9.26 1.22
C GLY A 23 -19.70 -8.41 2.31
N ARG A 24 -19.26 -9.03 3.41
CA ARG A 24 -18.67 -8.35 4.57
C ARG A 24 -17.42 -9.07 5.07
N LYS A 25 -16.62 -8.38 5.87
CA LYS A 25 -15.52 -8.96 6.64
C LYS A 25 -15.54 -8.50 8.09
N LEU A 26 -15.18 -9.42 8.97
CA LEU A 26 -14.98 -9.22 10.39
C LEU A 26 -13.49 -9.26 10.66
N GLU A 27 -12.93 -8.17 11.18
CA GLU A 27 -11.50 -7.98 11.37
C GLU A 27 -11.22 -7.62 12.83
N SER A 28 -10.02 -7.94 13.31
CA SER A 28 -9.47 -7.46 14.57
C SER A 28 -8.36 -6.47 14.29
N PHE A 29 -8.48 -5.26 14.85
CA PHE A 29 -7.43 -4.24 14.84
C PHE A 29 -7.08 -3.95 16.29
N ASP A 30 -5.97 -4.51 16.77
CA ASP A 30 -5.56 -4.39 18.17
C ASP A 30 -6.67 -4.82 19.15
N GLY A 31 -7.18 -6.04 18.94
CA GLY A 31 -8.25 -6.62 19.76
C GLY A 31 -9.65 -6.07 19.49
N ARG A 32 -9.79 -4.87 18.92
CA ARG A 32 -11.10 -4.31 18.54
C ARG A 32 -11.67 -5.06 17.34
N LEU A 33 -12.87 -5.62 17.51
CA LEU A 33 -13.59 -6.29 16.42
C LEU A 33 -14.38 -5.29 15.56
N ILE A 34 -14.15 -5.33 14.25
CA ILE A 34 -14.71 -4.41 13.26
C ILE A 34 -15.42 -5.21 12.17
N ASP A 35 -16.69 -4.90 11.95
CA ASP A 35 -17.50 -5.43 10.85
C ASP A 35 -17.68 -4.34 9.79
N ARG A 36 -17.21 -4.61 8.57
CA ARG A 36 -17.39 -3.68 7.44
C ARG A 36 -17.57 -4.40 6.10
N PRO A 37 -18.14 -3.72 5.09
CA PRO A 37 -18.33 -4.28 3.76
C PRO A 37 -17.03 -4.75 3.11
N SER A 38 -17.15 -5.81 2.31
CA SER A 38 -16.10 -6.36 1.46
C SER A 38 -16.77 -7.02 0.25
N PRO A 39 -16.82 -6.35 -0.92
CA PRO A 39 -17.42 -6.92 -2.12
C PRO A 39 -16.82 -8.28 -2.53
N ALA A 40 -15.52 -8.50 -2.26
CA ALA A 40 -14.84 -9.77 -2.50
C ALA A 40 -15.37 -10.94 -1.64
N ALA A 41 -16.20 -10.66 -0.63
CA ALA A 41 -16.85 -11.68 0.20
C ALA A 41 -18.33 -11.91 -0.18
N ASP A 42 -18.80 -11.31 -1.28
CA ASP A 42 -20.18 -11.50 -1.74
C ASP A 42 -20.41 -12.94 -2.22
N GLY A 43 -21.59 -13.49 -1.91
CA GLY A 43 -21.92 -14.90 -2.18
C GLY A 43 -21.15 -15.95 -1.35
N ILE A 44 -20.27 -15.54 -0.42
CA ILE A 44 -19.52 -16.45 0.46
C ILE A 44 -20.25 -16.61 1.79
N VAL A 45 -20.42 -17.84 2.28
CA VAL A 45 -21.03 -18.09 3.59
C VAL A 45 -20.03 -17.80 4.71
N LYS A 46 -20.48 -17.12 5.76
CA LYS A 46 -19.70 -16.87 6.99
C LYS A 46 -19.35 -18.18 7.69
N ALA A 47 -18.07 -18.41 8.00
CA ALA A 47 -17.65 -19.63 8.68
C ALA A 47 -17.94 -19.59 10.19
N ARG A 48 -17.97 -18.40 10.78
CA ARG A 48 -18.21 -18.20 12.22
C ARG A 48 -19.29 -17.13 12.50
N PRO A 49 -20.55 -17.35 12.08
CA PRO A 49 -21.62 -16.35 12.23
C PRO A 49 -21.83 -15.82 13.66
N SER A 50 -21.53 -16.64 14.67
CA SER A 50 -21.65 -16.26 16.09
C SER A 50 -20.70 -15.14 16.51
N LEU A 51 -19.52 -15.01 15.88
CA LEU A 51 -18.53 -13.99 16.21
C LEU A 51 -18.94 -12.58 15.77
N TRP A 52 -19.74 -12.46 14.72
CA TRP A 52 -20.20 -11.16 14.17
C TRP A 52 -21.03 -10.36 15.16
N ARG A 53 -21.79 -11.05 16.03
CA ARG A 53 -22.53 -10.40 17.12
C ARG A 53 -21.63 -9.73 18.15
N ARG A 54 -20.32 -10.01 18.14
CA ARG A 54 -19.32 -9.41 19.04
C ARG A 54 -18.64 -8.18 18.43
N ALA A 55 -18.93 -7.84 17.17
CA ALA A 55 -18.36 -6.64 16.55
C ALA A 55 -18.62 -5.40 17.42
N GLU A 56 -17.56 -4.65 17.68
CA GLU A 56 -17.59 -3.44 18.48
C GLU A 56 -17.82 -2.20 17.62
N SER A 57 -17.39 -2.26 16.36
CA SER A 57 -17.63 -1.23 15.35
C SER A 57 -18.25 -1.88 14.12
N VAL A 58 -19.39 -1.38 13.66
CA VAL A 58 -20.05 -1.83 12.43
C VAL A 58 -20.21 -0.66 11.47
N PHE A 59 -19.71 -0.78 10.25
CA PHE A 59 -19.96 0.21 9.20
C PHE A 59 -21.23 -0.12 8.41
N ASP A 60 -22.17 0.83 8.42
CA ASP A 60 -23.39 0.84 7.62
C ASP A 60 -23.10 1.64 6.33
N ALA A 61 -22.91 0.92 5.22
CA ALA A 61 -22.61 1.51 3.92
C ALA A 61 -23.76 2.35 3.33
N PRO A 62 -25.03 1.90 3.39
CA PRO A 62 -26.16 2.71 2.92
C PRO A 62 -26.23 4.11 3.54
N THR A 63 -26.00 4.20 4.86
CA THR A 63 -26.07 5.47 5.59
C THR A 63 -24.71 6.16 5.74
N LYS A 64 -23.61 5.49 5.38
CA LYS A 64 -22.22 5.92 5.59
C LYS A 64 -21.93 6.27 7.04
N ARG A 65 -22.44 5.46 7.97
CA ARG A 65 -22.28 5.67 9.42
C ARG A 65 -21.60 4.49 10.07
N TRP A 66 -20.83 4.80 11.11
CA TRP A 66 -20.31 3.79 12.03
C TRP A 66 -21.23 3.67 13.24
N HIS A 67 -21.48 2.43 13.64
CA HIS A 67 -22.13 2.09 14.91
C HIS A 67 -21.09 1.50 15.85
N HIS A 68 -20.79 2.21 16.93
CA HIS A 68 -19.80 1.78 17.92
C HIS A 68 -20.49 1.37 19.21
N ARG A 69 -20.14 0.19 19.74
CA ARG A 69 -20.49 -0.23 21.10
C ARG A 69 -19.55 0.37 22.15
N THR A 70 -18.29 0.49 21.77
CA THR A 70 -17.21 1.07 22.58
C THR A 70 -16.56 2.20 21.78
N ARG A 71 -16.24 3.31 22.44
CA ARG A 71 -15.55 4.44 21.79
C ARG A 71 -14.16 4.01 21.30
N TRP A 72 -13.79 4.43 20.09
CA TRP A 72 -12.43 4.26 19.58
C TRP A 72 -11.45 5.09 20.41
N ALA A 73 -10.32 4.50 20.82
CA ALA A 73 -9.29 5.27 21.52
C ALA A 73 -8.62 6.23 20.53
N ASP A 74 -8.35 7.46 20.96
CA ASP A 74 -7.85 8.53 20.09
C ASP A 74 -6.43 8.25 19.58
N ASP A 75 -5.68 7.35 20.24
CA ASP A 75 -4.30 6.96 19.93
C ASP A 75 -4.18 5.52 19.38
N SER A 76 -5.30 4.92 18.97
CA SER A 76 -5.34 3.58 18.38
C SER A 76 -4.38 3.46 17.20
N ARG A 77 -3.57 2.40 17.22
CA ARG A 77 -2.57 2.12 16.20
C ARG A 77 -2.34 0.62 16.05
N ILE A 78 -1.95 0.18 14.87
CA ILE A 78 -1.55 -1.21 14.63
C ILE A 78 -0.08 -1.31 14.28
N ASN A 79 0.53 -2.43 14.66
CA ASN A 79 1.85 -2.84 14.23
C ASN A 79 1.78 -3.47 12.83
N CYS A 80 2.48 -2.86 11.89
CA CYS A 80 2.58 -3.25 10.48
C CYS A 80 3.88 -4.04 10.18
N GLY A 81 4.39 -4.79 11.15
CA GLY A 81 5.56 -5.66 10.99
C GLY A 81 6.90 -4.91 11.07
N GLY A 82 6.98 -3.85 11.88
CA GLY A 82 8.23 -3.07 12.02
C GLY A 82 8.01 -1.56 12.12
N PHE A 83 6.77 -1.13 11.92
CA PHE A 83 6.33 0.25 12.10
C PHE A 83 4.87 0.29 12.54
N TRP A 84 4.44 1.44 13.02
CA TRP A 84 3.11 1.64 13.57
C TRP A 84 2.28 2.56 12.70
N MET A 85 1.02 2.20 12.44
CA MET A 85 0.08 3.04 11.71
C MET A 85 -1.09 3.44 12.59
N PRO A 86 -1.47 4.73 12.62
CA PRO A 86 -2.70 5.15 13.31
C PRO A 86 -3.91 4.54 12.61
N VAL A 87 -4.89 4.10 13.39
CA VAL A 87 -6.15 3.57 12.89
C VAL A 87 -7.33 4.28 13.53
N ALA A 88 -8.30 4.66 12.70
CA ALA A 88 -9.50 5.37 13.14
C ALA A 88 -10.65 5.14 12.16
N ALA A 89 -11.88 5.19 12.67
CA ALA A 89 -13.08 5.17 11.85
C ALA A 89 -13.10 6.36 10.88
N THR A 90 -13.15 6.09 9.58
CA THR A 90 -13.33 7.14 8.56
C THR A 90 -14.77 7.21 8.07
N PRO A 91 -15.22 8.34 7.50
CA PRO A 91 -16.57 8.45 6.92
C PRO A 91 -16.88 7.48 5.76
N PHE A 92 -15.88 6.79 5.22
CA PHE A 92 -16.01 5.91 4.06
C PHE A 92 -15.83 4.42 4.39
N GLY A 93 -15.76 4.06 5.68
CA GLY A 93 -15.74 2.67 6.13
C GLY A 93 -14.36 2.00 6.13
N HIS A 94 -13.31 2.68 5.68
CA HIS A 94 -11.92 2.26 5.91
C HIS A 94 -11.42 2.74 7.28
N VAL A 95 -10.32 2.15 7.75
CA VAL A 95 -9.77 2.41 9.10
C VAL A 95 -8.37 3.01 9.12
N GLY A 96 -7.88 3.48 7.96
CA GLY A 96 -6.58 4.15 7.87
C GLY A 96 -5.41 3.26 7.45
N VAL A 97 -5.61 1.97 7.23
CA VAL A 97 -4.55 1.03 6.80
C VAL A 97 -5.15 -0.16 6.05
N PHE A 98 -4.37 -0.76 5.15
CA PHE A 98 -4.72 -1.91 4.32
C PHE A 98 -3.76 -3.06 4.62
N PRO A 99 -4.06 -3.92 5.61
CA PRO A 99 -3.14 -4.94 6.12
C PRO A 99 -2.69 -5.99 5.10
N GLU A 100 -3.46 -6.18 4.02
CA GLU A 100 -3.10 -7.02 2.88
C GLU A 100 -1.79 -6.59 2.20
N GLN A 101 -1.39 -5.32 2.39
CA GLN A 101 -0.15 -4.76 1.87
C GLN A 101 1.09 -5.14 2.71
N ALA A 102 0.94 -5.86 3.82
CA ALA A 102 2.07 -6.22 4.70
C ALA A 102 3.26 -6.88 3.96
N PRO A 103 3.06 -7.86 3.04
CA PRO A 103 4.16 -8.42 2.26
C PRO A 103 4.85 -7.39 1.35
N ASN A 104 4.13 -6.38 0.88
CA ASN A 104 4.71 -5.27 0.10
C ASN A 104 5.52 -4.33 1.00
N TRP A 105 5.07 -4.07 2.23
CA TRP A 105 5.85 -3.27 3.17
C TRP A 105 7.13 -3.98 3.61
N ASP A 106 7.09 -5.29 3.81
CA ASP A 106 8.28 -6.10 4.07
C ASP A 106 9.30 -5.95 2.92
N TRP A 107 8.81 -6.04 1.67
CA TRP A 107 9.62 -5.84 0.46
C TRP A 107 10.19 -4.42 0.33
N LEU A 108 9.42 -3.39 0.70
CA LEU A 108 9.88 -1.98 0.68
C LEU A 108 10.87 -1.64 1.80
N ARG A 109 10.82 -2.37 2.92
CA ARG A 109 11.76 -2.23 4.04
C ARG A 109 13.12 -2.90 3.79
N ASP A 110 13.28 -3.60 2.68
CA ASP A 110 14.60 -4.06 2.23
C ASP A 110 15.55 -2.85 2.03
N THR A 111 16.76 -2.96 2.59
CA THR A 111 17.75 -1.88 2.68
C THR A 111 18.78 -1.90 1.55
N SER A 112 18.66 -2.77 0.55
CA SER A 112 19.62 -2.88 -0.58
C SER A 112 19.80 -1.57 -1.35
N LEU A 113 18.79 -0.69 -1.34
CA LEU A 113 18.84 0.61 -1.99
C LEU A 113 19.19 1.77 -1.05
N ALA A 114 19.40 1.52 0.24
CA ALA A 114 19.66 2.55 1.25
C ALA A 114 20.99 3.30 1.01
N GLY A 115 21.09 4.50 1.60
CA GLY A 115 22.29 5.33 1.49
C GLY A 115 22.32 6.16 0.21
N THR A 116 23.52 6.40 -0.32
CA THR A 116 23.73 7.26 -1.48
C THR A 116 23.56 6.49 -2.79
N SER A 117 22.88 7.09 -3.77
CA SER A 117 22.84 6.59 -5.14
C SER A 117 24.25 6.62 -5.76
N PRO A 118 24.76 5.49 -6.29
CA PRO A 118 26.10 5.39 -6.88
C PRO A 118 26.33 6.39 -8.00
N THR A 119 25.30 6.63 -8.81
CA THR A 119 25.37 7.48 -9.99
C THR A 119 25.08 8.95 -9.70
N ARG A 120 24.29 9.26 -8.67
CA ARG A 120 23.86 10.64 -8.38
C ARG A 120 24.63 11.32 -7.25
N GLY A 121 25.27 10.56 -6.36
CA GLY A 121 25.93 11.13 -5.18
C GLY A 121 24.95 11.76 -4.17
N GLU A 122 23.65 11.54 -4.33
CA GLU A 122 22.56 12.01 -3.46
C GLU A 122 21.91 10.83 -2.71
N PRO A 123 21.17 11.07 -1.61
CA PRO A 123 20.38 10.02 -0.95
C PRO A 123 19.48 9.28 -1.94
N ALA A 124 19.27 7.99 -1.73
CA ALA A 124 18.28 7.23 -2.47
C ALA A 124 16.86 7.75 -2.17
N TRP A 125 16.06 7.92 -3.22
CA TRP A 125 14.73 8.51 -3.17
C TRP A 125 13.64 7.49 -3.49
N GLY A 126 12.64 7.43 -2.62
CA GLY A 126 11.35 6.80 -2.82
C GLY A 126 10.30 7.80 -3.32
N LEU A 127 9.39 7.36 -4.17
CA LEU A 127 8.18 8.08 -4.59
C LEU A 127 6.96 7.22 -4.26
N ASN A 128 6.07 7.70 -3.40
CA ASN A 128 4.80 7.04 -3.09
C ASN A 128 3.65 7.83 -3.71
N LEU A 129 3.09 7.33 -4.80
CA LEU A 129 1.96 7.91 -5.53
C LEU A 129 0.66 7.26 -5.05
N PHE A 130 -0.38 8.10 -4.83
CA PHE A 130 -1.61 7.68 -4.15
C PHE A 130 -1.31 7.14 -2.75
N GLY A 131 -0.43 7.84 -2.03
CA GLY A 131 0.21 7.30 -0.84
C GLY A 131 -0.70 7.09 0.37
N TYR A 132 -1.95 7.56 0.32
CA TYR A 132 -2.95 7.43 1.37
C TYR A 132 -2.41 7.87 2.74
N THR A 133 -2.63 7.12 3.81
CA THR A 133 -2.12 7.41 5.16
C THR A 133 -0.63 7.14 5.33
N GLY A 134 0.05 6.66 4.29
CA GLY A 134 1.50 6.63 4.22
C GLY A 134 2.18 5.38 4.76
N ALA A 135 1.51 4.23 4.84
CA ALA A 135 2.15 2.99 5.30
C ALA A 135 3.39 2.61 4.44
N SER A 136 3.27 2.65 3.11
CA SER A 136 4.40 2.44 2.19
C SER A 136 5.47 3.53 2.30
N THR A 137 5.09 4.77 2.67
CA THR A 137 6.03 5.85 2.97
C THR A 137 6.84 5.54 4.23
N MET A 138 6.21 5.02 5.28
CA MET A 138 6.91 4.62 6.52
C MET A 138 7.85 3.44 6.24
N ALA A 139 7.40 2.46 5.47
CA ALA A 139 8.24 1.32 5.06
C ALA A 139 9.52 1.79 4.33
N MET A 140 9.41 2.67 3.33
CA MET A 140 10.57 3.21 2.62
C MET A 140 11.45 4.11 3.48
N ALA A 141 10.87 4.95 4.34
CA ALA A 141 11.64 5.83 5.21
C ALA A 141 12.44 5.02 6.25
N ILE A 142 11.88 3.93 6.78
CA ILE A 142 12.57 3.05 7.74
C ILE A 142 13.71 2.27 7.08
N SER A 143 13.62 1.95 5.79
CA SER A 143 14.77 1.40 5.05
C SER A 143 15.83 2.45 4.70
N GLY A 144 15.64 3.72 5.09
CA GLY A 144 16.62 4.79 4.94
C GLY A 144 16.50 5.59 3.64
N LEU A 145 15.44 5.42 2.86
CA LEU A 145 15.19 6.23 1.66
C LEU A 145 14.57 7.56 2.03
N ALA A 146 15.05 8.66 1.45
CA ALA A 146 14.28 9.90 1.42
C ALA A 146 12.99 9.68 0.61
N VAL A 147 11.85 10.26 0.99
CA VAL A 147 10.56 9.91 0.36
C VAL A 147 9.78 11.13 -0.11
N SER A 148 9.33 11.12 -1.36
CA SER A 148 8.25 11.97 -1.85
C SER A 148 6.92 11.25 -1.67
N HIS A 149 6.10 11.69 -0.71
CA HIS A 149 4.75 11.18 -0.49
C HIS A 149 3.73 12.09 -1.18
N VAL A 150 2.94 11.53 -2.10
CA VAL A 150 1.97 12.27 -2.92
C VAL A 150 0.58 11.67 -2.75
N ASP A 151 -0.35 12.49 -2.28
CA ASP A 151 -1.77 12.15 -2.23
C ASP A 151 -2.63 13.39 -2.51
N ALA A 152 -3.74 13.24 -3.21
CA ALA A 152 -4.61 14.36 -3.55
C ALA A 152 -5.41 14.89 -2.34
N ALA A 153 -5.61 14.06 -1.31
CA ALA A 153 -6.40 14.40 -0.14
C ALA A 153 -5.51 14.92 1.00
N LYS A 154 -5.72 16.19 1.38
CA LYS A 154 -5.03 16.79 2.54
C LYS A 154 -5.17 15.98 3.84
N PRO A 155 -6.32 15.35 4.16
CA PRO A 155 -6.43 14.48 5.33
C PRO A 155 -5.46 13.29 5.30
N ASN A 156 -5.26 12.65 4.14
CA ASN A 156 -4.33 11.53 3.98
C ASN A 156 -2.89 11.97 4.24
N VAL A 157 -2.46 13.07 3.61
CA VAL A 157 -1.13 13.65 3.83
C VAL A 157 -0.91 14.07 5.28
N THR A 158 -1.95 14.52 5.97
CA THR A 158 -1.90 14.85 7.41
C THR A 158 -1.73 13.58 8.25
N ALA A 159 -2.46 12.51 7.93
CA ALA A 159 -2.29 11.21 8.58
C ALA A 159 -0.87 10.65 8.39
N THR A 160 -0.25 10.83 7.23
CA THR A 160 1.14 10.43 6.97
C THR A 160 2.14 11.17 7.87
N ARG A 161 1.90 12.44 8.21
CA ARG A 161 2.73 13.19 9.19
C ARG A 161 2.58 12.65 10.60
N LEU A 162 1.35 12.28 10.99
CA LEU A 162 1.10 11.62 12.27
C LEU A 162 1.81 10.27 12.34
N ALA A 163 1.71 9.44 11.29
CA ALA A 163 2.42 8.18 11.19
C ALA A 163 3.94 8.36 11.32
N ALA A 164 4.52 9.36 10.65
CA ALA A 164 5.94 9.68 10.79
C ALA A 164 6.32 10.04 12.25
N THR A 165 5.49 10.81 12.93
CA THR A 165 5.70 11.17 14.34
C THR A 165 5.67 9.93 15.24
N ILE A 166 4.67 9.05 15.07
CA ILE A 166 4.55 7.79 15.83
C ILE A 166 5.81 6.93 15.64
N ASN A 167 6.36 6.89 14.43
CA ASN A 167 7.55 6.11 14.10
C ASN A 167 8.88 6.83 14.32
N ARG A 168 8.87 8.01 14.96
CA ARG A 168 10.07 8.83 15.24
C ARG A 168 10.83 9.28 13.97
N LEU A 169 10.11 9.48 12.88
CA LEU A 169 10.60 9.90 11.57
C LEU A 169 10.33 11.39 11.28
N GLN A 170 10.02 12.19 12.30
CA GLN A 170 9.69 13.62 12.12
C GLN A 170 10.81 14.44 11.48
N ASN A 171 12.07 14.02 11.67
CA ASN A 171 13.25 14.65 11.08
C ASN A 171 13.77 13.89 9.86
N HIS A 172 13.12 12.79 9.46
CA HIS A 172 13.48 12.04 8.27
C HIS A 172 13.12 12.86 7.01
N PRO A 173 13.92 12.84 5.93
CA PRO A 173 13.60 13.57 4.69
C PRO A 173 12.37 13.00 3.98
N ILE A 174 11.16 13.43 4.39
CA ILE A 174 9.88 13.10 3.77
C ILE A 174 9.23 14.38 3.24
N ARG A 175 9.00 14.44 1.93
CA ARG A 175 8.22 15.50 1.28
C ARG A 175 6.74 15.11 1.30
N TYR A 176 5.92 15.88 2.00
CA TYR A 176 4.48 15.65 2.14
C TYR A 176 3.70 16.53 1.15
N LEU A 177 3.22 15.95 0.07
CA LEU A 177 2.68 16.68 -1.08
C LEU A 177 1.18 16.41 -1.24
N VAL A 178 0.37 17.47 -1.14
CA VAL A 178 -1.04 17.44 -1.51
C VAL A 178 -1.15 17.75 -3.01
N ASP A 179 -1.13 16.73 -3.85
CA ASP A 179 -1.02 16.88 -5.30
C ASP A 179 -1.68 15.74 -6.08
N ASP A 180 -1.92 15.98 -7.36
CA ASP A 180 -2.36 14.96 -8.31
C ASP A 180 -1.15 14.11 -8.73
N ALA A 181 -1.24 12.80 -8.54
CA ALA A 181 -0.13 11.87 -8.77
C ALA A 181 0.41 11.93 -10.20
N ALA A 182 -0.47 11.95 -11.20
CA ALA A 182 -0.07 11.98 -12.61
C ALA A 182 0.57 13.32 -12.99
N LYS A 183 0.00 14.44 -12.54
CA LYS A 183 0.60 15.77 -12.79
C LYS A 183 1.93 15.94 -12.07
N PHE A 184 2.07 15.35 -10.88
CA PHE A 184 3.33 15.36 -10.14
C PHE A 184 4.39 14.55 -10.88
N ALA A 185 4.09 13.32 -11.30
CA ALA A 185 5.02 12.47 -12.05
C ALA A 185 5.49 13.18 -13.34
N ALA A 186 4.57 13.67 -14.17
CA ALA A 186 4.90 14.41 -15.39
C ALA A 186 5.77 15.66 -15.13
N ARG A 187 5.60 16.36 -13.99
CA ARG A 187 6.47 17.48 -13.60
C ARG A 187 7.87 17.03 -13.23
N GLU A 188 7.98 15.93 -12.49
CA GLU A 188 9.28 15.38 -12.10
C GLU A 188 10.04 14.86 -13.32
N VAL A 189 9.36 14.27 -14.32
CA VAL A 189 9.94 13.90 -15.62
C VAL A 189 10.54 15.12 -16.30
N ARG A 190 9.77 16.21 -16.43
CA ARG A 190 10.25 17.48 -17.03
C ARG A 190 11.41 18.12 -16.26
N ARG A 191 11.53 17.83 -14.96
CA ARG A 191 12.64 18.30 -14.11
C ARG A 191 13.85 17.38 -14.15
N GLY A 192 13.79 16.27 -14.90
CA GLY A 192 14.87 15.29 -14.97
C GLY A 192 15.10 14.56 -13.64
N ARG A 193 14.09 14.47 -12.77
CA ARG A 193 14.22 13.76 -11.48
C ARG A 193 14.28 12.26 -11.69
N ARG A 194 14.86 11.56 -10.72
CA ARG A 194 14.98 10.10 -10.69
C ARG A 194 14.67 9.57 -9.30
N TYR A 195 14.12 8.36 -9.25
CA TYR A 195 13.70 7.68 -8.03
C TYR A 195 14.17 6.23 -8.05
N ASP A 196 14.72 5.76 -6.94
CA ASP A 196 15.22 4.39 -6.77
C ASP A 196 14.10 3.45 -6.31
N THR A 197 13.02 3.98 -5.74
CA THR A 197 11.82 3.18 -5.44
C THR A 197 10.58 3.99 -5.79
N ILE A 198 9.69 3.42 -6.60
CA ILE A 198 8.39 4.01 -6.91
C ILE A 198 7.29 3.05 -6.47
N VAL A 199 6.31 3.56 -5.74
CA VAL A 199 5.09 2.85 -5.33
C VAL A 199 3.90 3.56 -5.95
N LEU A 200 3.00 2.79 -6.54
CA LEU A 200 1.78 3.26 -7.18
C LEU A 200 0.60 2.40 -6.69
N ASP A 201 -0.35 3.01 -5.97
CA ASP A 201 -1.58 2.35 -5.51
C ASP A 201 -2.84 3.11 -5.98
N PRO A 202 -3.10 3.14 -7.29
CA PRO A 202 -4.13 3.98 -7.85
C PRO A 202 -5.55 3.43 -7.58
N PRO A 203 -6.51 4.28 -7.20
CA PRO A 203 -7.89 3.84 -7.07
C PRO A 203 -8.53 3.58 -8.45
N ALA A 204 -9.61 2.80 -8.51
CA ALA A 204 -10.38 2.60 -9.75
C ALA A 204 -10.90 3.94 -10.31
N TYR A 205 -11.39 4.81 -9.43
CA TYR A 205 -11.85 6.15 -9.73
C TYR A 205 -11.34 7.13 -8.68
N GLY A 206 -11.01 8.35 -9.10
CA GLY A 206 -10.52 9.39 -8.20
C GLY A 206 -10.89 10.79 -8.65
N HIS A 207 -10.90 11.71 -7.69
CA HIS A 207 -11.12 13.12 -7.95
C HIS A 207 -9.78 13.87 -7.92
N SER A 208 -9.45 14.52 -9.03
CA SER A 208 -8.33 15.46 -9.06
C SER A 208 -8.80 16.80 -8.47
N PRO A 209 -8.10 17.39 -7.47
CA PRO A 209 -8.51 18.65 -6.85
C PRO A 209 -8.66 19.80 -7.84
N LYS A 210 -7.91 19.76 -8.94
CA LYS A 210 -7.96 20.70 -10.06
C LYS A 210 -7.68 19.96 -11.36
N GLY A 211 -8.64 19.21 -11.89
CA GLY A 211 -8.41 18.48 -13.14
C GLY A 211 -9.51 17.50 -13.54
N LYS A 212 -9.19 16.72 -14.57
CA LYS A 212 -10.01 15.60 -15.04
C LYS A 212 -10.12 14.55 -13.93
N ALA A 213 -11.31 13.95 -13.78
CA ALA A 213 -11.47 12.82 -12.89
C ALA A 213 -10.56 11.65 -13.33
N TRP A 214 -9.86 11.07 -12.37
CA TRP A 214 -9.01 9.89 -12.56
C TRP A 214 -9.88 8.67 -12.87
N ARG A 215 -9.49 7.91 -13.89
CA ARG A 215 -10.07 6.61 -14.24
C ARG A 215 -8.95 5.64 -14.53
N LEU A 216 -8.87 4.57 -13.75
CA LEU A 216 -7.76 3.61 -13.80
C LEU A 216 -7.51 3.08 -15.21
N GLN A 217 -8.53 2.54 -15.90
CA GLN A 217 -8.43 2.00 -17.27
C GLN A 217 -7.84 2.96 -18.31
N ARG A 218 -7.99 4.28 -18.10
CA ARG A 218 -7.58 5.31 -19.05
C ARG A 218 -6.24 5.92 -18.66
N ASP A 219 -6.08 6.24 -17.38
CA ASP A 219 -5.02 7.12 -16.91
C ASP A 219 -3.82 6.37 -16.30
N LEU A 220 -3.96 5.07 -15.99
CA LEU A 220 -2.87 4.25 -15.46
C LEU A 220 -1.69 4.19 -16.43
N TRP A 221 -1.95 3.96 -17.72
CA TRP A 221 -0.91 3.67 -18.70
C TRP A 221 0.05 4.85 -18.92
N PRO A 222 -0.42 6.08 -19.21
CA PRO A 222 0.48 7.22 -19.31
C PRO A 222 1.23 7.53 -18.01
N LEU A 223 0.62 7.26 -16.85
CA LEU A 223 1.31 7.41 -15.57
C LEU A 223 2.42 6.36 -15.39
N LEU A 224 2.22 5.13 -15.86
CA LEU A 224 3.28 4.12 -15.84
C LEU A 224 4.43 4.50 -16.78
N ASP A 225 4.17 5.09 -17.94
CA ASP A 225 5.22 5.63 -18.83
C ASP A 225 6.08 6.70 -18.11
N ASP A 226 5.42 7.62 -17.38
CA ASP A 226 6.11 8.61 -16.54
C ASP A 226 6.91 7.93 -15.42
N CYS A 227 6.35 6.93 -14.74
CA CYS A 227 7.03 6.19 -13.68
C CYS A 227 8.29 5.48 -14.21
N VAL A 228 8.21 4.82 -15.37
CA VAL A 228 9.37 4.17 -16.01
C VAL A 228 10.44 5.21 -16.35
N SER A 229 10.04 6.37 -16.87
CA SER A 229 10.97 7.48 -17.17
C SER A 229 11.63 8.08 -15.93
N LEU A 230 11.00 7.93 -14.77
CA LEU A 230 11.49 8.39 -13.47
C LEU A 230 12.38 7.36 -12.76
N LEU A 231 12.45 6.11 -13.22
CA LEU A 231 13.31 5.10 -12.56
C LEU A 231 14.77 5.47 -12.70
N SER A 232 15.51 5.33 -11.61
CA SER A 232 16.97 5.40 -11.62
C SER A 232 17.56 4.40 -12.61
N PRO A 233 18.59 4.76 -13.41
CA PRO A 233 19.11 3.91 -14.46
C PRO A 233 19.96 2.73 -13.96
N ASP A 234 20.54 2.85 -12.76
CA ASP A 234 21.50 1.91 -12.15
C ASP A 234 20.81 0.80 -11.36
N ARG A 235 19.88 1.18 -10.47
CA ARG A 235 19.13 0.25 -9.62
C ARG A 235 17.77 0.85 -9.29
N TYR A 236 16.72 0.03 -9.29
CA TYR A 236 15.40 0.53 -8.95
C TYR A 236 14.47 -0.56 -8.43
N ARG A 237 13.40 -0.11 -7.77
CA ARG A 237 12.22 -0.87 -7.38
C ARG A 237 10.98 -0.13 -7.89
N LEU A 238 10.04 -0.86 -8.50
CA LEU A 238 8.73 -0.34 -8.85
C LEU A 238 7.68 -1.31 -8.29
N LEU A 239 6.72 -0.79 -7.52
CA LEU A 239 5.58 -1.54 -7.02
C LEU A 239 4.30 -0.90 -7.54
N VAL A 240 3.46 -1.69 -8.20
CA VAL A 240 2.10 -1.32 -8.59
C VAL A 240 1.14 -2.24 -7.86
N THR A 241 0.14 -1.68 -7.19
CA THR A 241 -0.94 -2.44 -6.55
C THR A 241 -2.29 -2.00 -7.10
N GLY A 242 -3.30 -2.85 -6.95
CA GLY A 242 -4.64 -2.50 -7.41
C GLY A 242 -5.70 -3.46 -6.91
N HIS A 243 -6.94 -2.97 -6.87
CA HIS A 243 -8.12 -3.70 -6.41
C HIS A 243 -9.27 -3.68 -7.45
N SER A 244 -8.95 -3.39 -8.72
CA SER A 244 -9.95 -3.31 -9.79
C SER A 244 -10.23 -4.67 -10.42
N ALA A 245 -11.48 -4.91 -10.82
CA ALA A 245 -11.85 -6.05 -11.66
C ALA A 245 -11.43 -5.85 -13.13
N GLU A 246 -11.18 -4.61 -13.53
CA GLU A 246 -10.98 -4.21 -14.93
C GLU A 246 -9.53 -4.31 -15.40
N ILE A 247 -8.58 -4.24 -14.46
CA ILE A 247 -7.15 -4.33 -14.74
C ILE A 247 -6.58 -5.37 -13.81
N GLY A 248 -5.96 -6.39 -14.39
CA GLY A 248 -5.27 -7.45 -13.67
C GLY A 248 -3.75 -7.21 -13.57
N PRO A 249 -3.08 -8.06 -12.77
CA PRO A 249 -1.62 -8.04 -12.68
C PRO A 249 -0.95 -8.30 -14.04
N ASP A 250 -1.52 -9.16 -14.88
CA ASP A 250 -0.95 -9.51 -16.19
C ASP A 250 -0.97 -8.34 -17.17
N ASP A 251 -2.01 -7.49 -17.12
CA ASP A 251 -2.08 -6.29 -17.95
C ASP A 251 -0.93 -5.32 -17.62
N VAL A 252 -0.70 -5.09 -16.32
CA VAL A 252 0.38 -4.22 -15.82
C VAL A 252 1.75 -4.84 -16.13
N LEU A 253 1.90 -6.15 -15.92
CA LEU A 253 3.14 -6.86 -16.19
C LEU A 253 3.52 -6.79 -17.67
N ASN A 254 2.58 -7.09 -18.57
CA ASN A 254 2.80 -7.01 -20.02
C ASN A 254 3.10 -5.58 -20.47
N TYR A 255 2.43 -4.60 -19.86
CA TYR A 255 2.69 -3.19 -20.13
C TYR A 255 4.12 -2.80 -19.75
N LEU A 256 4.55 -3.10 -18.52
CA LEU A 256 5.89 -2.82 -18.03
C LEU A 256 6.97 -3.54 -18.85
N LEU A 257 6.75 -4.83 -19.16
CA LEU A 257 7.66 -5.60 -20.01
C LEU A 257 7.95 -4.89 -21.34
N ALA A 258 6.97 -4.23 -21.94
CA ALA A 258 7.16 -3.56 -23.22
C ALA A 258 7.81 -2.16 -23.12
N ARG A 259 8.01 -1.60 -21.92
CA ARG A 259 8.55 -0.23 -21.72
C ARG A 259 9.83 -0.17 -20.91
N LEU A 260 10.12 -1.17 -20.09
CA LEU A 260 11.32 -1.14 -19.26
C LEU A 260 12.58 -1.10 -20.15
N PRO A 261 13.58 -0.26 -19.80
CA PRO A 261 14.83 -0.16 -20.57
C PRO A 261 15.50 -1.54 -20.70
N GLY A 262 15.89 -1.90 -21.91
CA GLY A 262 16.43 -3.23 -22.24
C GLY A 262 15.41 -4.20 -22.86
N ALA A 263 14.12 -3.85 -22.90
CA ALA A 263 13.08 -4.71 -23.46
C ALA A 263 12.81 -4.57 -24.98
N ALA A 264 13.64 -3.80 -25.71
CA ALA A 264 13.49 -3.59 -27.15
C ALA A 264 14.69 -4.15 -27.94
N GLY A 265 14.46 -5.25 -28.65
CA GLY A 265 15.43 -5.88 -29.57
C GLY A 265 15.49 -7.39 -29.39
N ARG A 266 15.49 -8.15 -30.50
CA ARG A 266 15.42 -9.62 -30.53
C ARG A 266 16.59 -10.37 -29.87
N ASN A 267 17.55 -9.69 -29.24
CA ASN A 267 18.73 -10.28 -28.62
C ASN A 267 19.23 -9.52 -27.37
N VAL A 268 18.33 -9.12 -26.46
CA VAL A 268 18.71 -8.78 -25.08
C VAL A 268 18.14 -9.86 -24.18
N ARG A 269 19.02 -10.64 -23.54
CA ARG A 269 18.64 -11.65 -22.56
C ARG A 269 17.91 -10.95 -21.40
N SER A 270 16.88 -11.59 -20.83
CA SER A 270 16.16 -11.11 -19.65
C SER A 270 17.00 -11.22 -18.36
N SER A 271 18.20 -10.63 -18.33
CA SER A 271 19.14 -10.64 -17.19
C SER A 271 19.07 -9.39 -16.31
N ASP A 272 18.42 -8.31 -16.76
CA ASP A 272 18.68 -6.98 -16.21
C ASP A 272 17.65 -6.50 -15.18
N PHE A 273 16.50 -7.17 -15.10
CA PHE A 273 15.48 -6.88 -14.09
C PHE A 273 14.63 -8.12 -13.79
N HIS A 274 14.07 -8.15 -12.58
CA HIS A 274 13.15 -9.18 -12.12
C HIS A 274 11.74 -8.59 -11.97
N LEU A 275 10.77 -9.21 -12.63
CA LEU A 275 9.35 -8.92 -12.49
C LEU A 275 8.67 -10.09 -11.78
N GLU A 276 7.82 -9.77 -10.81
CA GLU A 276 6.91 -10.71 -10.17
C GLU A 276 5.52 -10.08 -10.04
N SER A 277 4.49 -10.90 -10.10
CA SER A 277 3.12 -10.48 -9.84
C SER A 277 2.38 -11.53 -9.01
N GLY A 278 1.31 -11.12 -8.36
CA GLY A 278 0.52 -12.02 -7.53
C GLY A 278 -0.74 -11.38 -6.97
N ARG A 279 -1.52 -12.19 -6.25
CA ARG A 279 -2.69 -11.72 -5.50
C ARG A 279 -2.30 -11.33 -4.09
N LEU A 280 -2.91 -10.25 -3.61
CA LEU A 280 -2.91 -9.90 -2.20
C LEU A 280 -4.07 -10.64 -1.54
N VAL A 281 -3.80 -11.37 -0.47
CA VAL A 281 -4.80 -12.20 0.22
C VAL A 281 -4.77 -11.94 1.71
N LEU A 282 -5.96 -11.96 2.31
CA LEU A 282 -6.15 -11.94 3.75
C LEU A 282 -6.65 -13.32 4.20
N THR A 283 -5.99 -13.91 5.18
CA THR A 283 -6.33 -15.26 5.67
C THR A 283 -7.10 -15.17 6.98
N ASP A 284 -8.28 -15.79 7.05
CA ASP A 284 -9.12 -15.81 8.26
C ASP A 284 -8.72 -16.91 9.27
N LEU A 285 -9.44 -17.01 10.40
CA LEU A 285 -9.19 -18.02 11.44
C LEU A 285 -9.55 -19.46 11.03
N ASN A 286 -10.11 -19.64 9.84
CA ASN A 286 -10.44 -20.94 9.24
C ASN A 286 -9.53 -21.24 8.04
N GLU A 287 -8.44 -20.49 7.88
CA GLU A 287 -7.49 -20.62 6.76
C GLU A 287 -8.13 -20.37 5.39
N ARG A 288 -9.26 -19.68 5.35
CA ARG A 288 -9.88 -19.25 4.09
C ARG A 288 -9.23 -17.96 3.63
N HIS A 289 -9.08 -17.79 2.32
CA HIS A 289 -8.44 -16.64 1.72
C HIS A 289 -9.47 -15.68 1.13
N LEU A 290 -9.45 -14.44 1.59
CA LEU A 290 -10.18 -13.34 1.01
C LEU A 290 -9.28 -12.59 0.03
N ASP A 291 -9.70 -12.52 -1.23
CA ASP A 291 -9.01 -11.74 -2.25
C ASP A 291 -9.05 -10.25 -1.90
N ALA A 292 -7.87 -9.64 -1.86
CA ALA A 292 -7.67 -8.25 -1.52
C ALA A 292 -6.85 -7.54 -2.60
N GLY A 293 -6.98 -7.94 -3.87
CA GLY A 293 -6.36 -7.26 -5.01
C GLY A 293 -5.08 -7.93 -5.49
N PHE A 294 -4.23 -7.16 -6.18
CA PHE A 294 -3.01 -7.66 -6.79
C PHE A 294 -1.81 -6.75 -6.53
N TYR A 295 -0.62 -7.30 -6.79
CA TYR A 295 0.61 -6.54 -6.89
C TYR A 295 1.39 -6.94 -8.15
N VAL A 296 2.19 -6.00 -8.66
CA VAL A 296 3.26 -6.21 -9.62
C VAL A 296 4.49 -5.50 -9.08
N ARG A 297 5.60 -6.22 -8.92
CA ARG A 297 6.88 -5.68 -8.49
C ARG A 297 7.90 -5.86 -9.60
N CYS A 298 8.67 -4.80 -9.83
CA CYS A 298 9.86 -4.83 -10.66
C CYS A 298 11.06 -4.43 -9.80
N ARG A 299 12.18 -5.12 -9.96
CA ARG A 299 13.46 -4.68 -9.40
C ARG A 299 14.59 -4.85 -10.40
N ARG A 300 15.53 -3.90 -10.38
CA ARG A 300 16.85 -4.01 -11.00
C ARG A 300 17.89 -3.80 -9.92
N THR A 301 18.81 -4.76 -9.80
CA THR A 301 20.01 -4.65 -8.97
C THR A 301 21.13 -3.99 -9.79
N ALA A 302 22.15 -3.47 -9.10
CA ALA A 302 23.33 -2.97 -9.82
C ALA A 302 24.07 -4.15 -10.47
N ASP A 303 24.77 -3.90 -11.57
CA ASP A 303 25.44 -4.93 -12.39
C ASP A 303 26.62 -5.67 -11.69
N ASN A 304 26.78 -5.52 -10.36
CA ASN A 304 27.90 -6.05 -9.56
C ASN A 304 27.47 -6.86 -8.31
N ASP A 305 26.22 -7.35 -8.24
CA ASP A 305 25.80 -8.34 -7.23
C ASP A 305 25.79 -9.77 -7.79
#